data_AF-A0A965SWT8-F1
#
_entry.id   AF-A0A965SWT8-F1
#
_cell.length_a   1.000
_cell.length_b   1.000
_cell.length_c   1.000
_cell.angle_alpha   90.00
_cell.angle_beta   90.00
_cell.angle_gamma   90.00
#
_symmetry.space_group_name_H-M   'P 1'
#
loop_
_entity.id
_entity.type
_entity.pdbx_description
1 polymer ?
#
loop_
_entity_poly.entity_id
_entity_poly.type
_entity_poly.pdbx_seq_one_letter_code
_entity_poly.pdbx_strand_id
1 'polypeptide(L)' 'MPNRQLSKFSSQADPEVLLALKELAQREGRKMHAVLDEALSDYLVRKGALQSKQDTMNHFAQSLKEFDQLYKKLAK' A
#
# COMPACT_ATOMS: atom_id res chain seq x y z
N MET A 1 -5.16 14.20 2.99
CA MET A 1 -4.57 12.93 2.52
C MET A 1 -3.17 13.25 2.01
N PRO A 2 -2.09 12.70 2.59
CA PRO A 2 -0.75 12.97 2.07
C PRO A 2 -0.67 12.52 0.61
N ASN A 3 -0.11 13.38 -0.23
CA ASN A 3 0.00 13.17 -1.68
C ASN A 3 1.02 12.04 -1.92
N ARG A 4 0.54 10.79 -2.10
CA ARG A 4 1.42 9.63 -2.33
C ARG A 4 2.09 9.77 -3.69
N GLN A 5 3.35 10.18 -3.69
CA GLN A 5 4.12 10.37 -4.91
C GLN A 5 4.47 9.00 -5.51
N LEU A 6 3.92 8.70 -6.68
CA LEU A 6 4.23 7.49 -7.44
C LEU A 6 5.59 7.67 -8.14
N SER A 7 6.47 6.68 -8.00
CA SER A 7 7.70 6.60 -8.79
C SER A 7 7.41 6.00 -10.17
N LYS A 8 8.14 6.45 -11.19
CA LYS A 8 8.06 5.84 -12.52
C LYS A 8 8.70 4.45 -12.46
N PHE A 9 7.95 3.44 -12.91
CA PHE A 9 8.38 2.05 -12.98
C PHE A 9 8.35 1.62 -14.45
N SER A 10 9.51 1.20 -14.98
CA SER A 10 9.62 0.62 -16.32
C SER A 10 10.00 -0.85 -16.16
N SER A 11 9.16 -1.73 -16.67
CA SER A 11 9.37 -3.18 -16.64
C SER A 11 8.66 -3.83 -17.82
N GLN A 12 8.94 -5.12 -18.03
CA GLN A 12 8.30 -5.96 -19.03
C GLN A 12 7.29 -6.90 -18.33
N ALA A 13 6.19 -7.18 -19.01
CA ALA A 13 5.18 -8.14 -18.58
C ALA A 13 4.61 -8.84 -19.82
N ASP A 14 4.02 -10.01 -19.60
CA ASP A 14 3.32 -10.74 -20.65
C ASP A 14 2.22 -9.86 -21.28
N PRO A 15 2.11 -9.80 -22.62
CA PRO A 15 1.07 -9.02 -23.31
C PRO A 15 -0.36 -9.37 -22.87
N GLU A 16 -0.65 -10.66 -22.60
CA GLU A 16 -1.98 -11.10 -22.16
C GLU A 16 -2.29 -10.59 -20.74
N VAL A 17 -1.28 -10.62 -19.86
CA VAL A 17 -1.40 -10.06 -18.50
C VAL A 17 -1.65 -8.55 -18.54
N LEU A 18 -0.96 -7.84 -19.45
CA LEU A 18 -1.17 -6.39 -19.63
C LEU A 18 -2.56 -6.07 -20.17
N LEU A 19 -3.09 -6.90 -21.07
CA LEU A 19 -4.45 -6.74 -21.59
C LEU A 19 -5.49 -6.97 -20.50
N ALA A 20 -5.39 -8.09 -19.78
CA ALA A 20 -6.30 -8.42 -18.68
C ALA A 20 -6.31 -7.33 -17.59
N LEU A 21 -5.13 -6.79 -17.24
CA LEU A 21 -5.01 -5.70 -16.28
C LEU A 21 -5.70 -4.41 -16.76
N LYS A 22 -5.61 -4.09 -18.06
CA LYS A 22 -6.29 -2.92 -18.64
C LYS A 22 -7.80 -3.09 -18.64
N GLU A 23 -8.29 -4.26 -19.04
CA GLU A 23 -9.73 -4.58 -19.05
C GLU A 23 -10.31 -4.53 -17.63
N LEU A 24 -9.59 -5.08 -16.65
CA LEU A 24 -9.98 -5.01 -15.24
C LEU A 24 -10.10 -3.55 -14.76
N ALA A 25 -9.08 -2.73 -15.05
CA ALA A 25 -9.10 -1.31 -14.69
C ALA A 25 -10.27 -0.55 -15.34
N GLN A 26 -10.57 -0.84 -16.60
CA GLN A 26 -11.72 -0.25 -17.30
C GLN A 26 -13.05 -0.68 -16.67
N ARG A 27 -13.21 -1.98 -16.40
CA ARG A 27 -14.41 -2.55 -15.77
C ARG A 27 -14.67 -1.94 -14.38
N GLU A 28 -13.62 -1.69 -13.62
CA GLU A 28 -13.71 -1.08 -12.29
C GLU A 28 -13.79 0.46 -12.32
N GLY A 29 -13.64 1.10 -13.48
CA GLY A 29 -13.59 2.57 -13.58
C GLY A 29 -12.37 3.19 -12.88
N ARG A 30 -11.28 2.43 -12.75
CA ARG A 30 -10.06 2.81 -12.02
C ARG A 30 -8.91 3.05 -12.99
N LYS A 31 -7.92 3.82 -12.53
CA LYS A 31 -6.67 3.98 -13.28
C LYS A 31 -5.87 2.68 -13.22
N MET A 32 -5.31 2.23 -14.35
CA MET A 32 -4.50 1.01 -14.44
C MET A 32 -3.40 0.93 -13.38
N HIS A 33 -2.71 2.05 -13.11
CA HIS A 33 -1.64 2.06 -12.09
C HIS A 33 -2.15 1.83 -10.66
N ALA A 34 -3.43 2.14 -10.36
CA ALA A 34 -4.00 1.88 -9.04
C ALA A 34 -4.26 0.38 -8.84
N VAL A 35 -4.78 -0.29 -9.88
CA VAL A 35 -4.98 -1.75 -9.88
C VAL A 35 -3.63 -2.47 -9.84
N LEU A 36 -2.63 -1.95 -10.56
CA LEU A 36 -1.27 -2.48 -10.52
C LEU A 36 -0.63 -2.34 -9.12
N ASP A 37 -0.73 -1.16 -8.50
CA ASP A 37 -0.18 -0.91 -7.14
C ASP A 37 -0.83 -1.83 -6.10
N GLU A 38 -2.13 -2.05 -6.21
CA GLU A 38 -2.87 -2.99 -5.36
C GLU A 38 -2.40 -4.44 -5.57
N ALA A 39 -2.38 -4.93 -6.82
CA ALA A 39 -1.99 -6.31 -7.11
C ALA A 39 -0.54 -6.61 -6.69
N LEU A 40 0.38 -5.67 -6.91
CA LEU A 40 1.77 -5.79 -6.48
C LEU A 40 1.89 -5.75 -4.95
N SER A 41 1.19 -4.82 -4.29
CA SER A 41 1.18 -4.73 -2.82
C SER A 41 0.69 -6.04 -2.20
N ASP A 42 -0.43 -6.56 -2.68
CA ASP A 42 -1.02 -7.82 -2.21
C ASP A 42 -0.08 -9.02 -2.43
N TYR A 43 0.58 -9.07 -3.59
CA TYR A 43 1.57 -10.11 -3.86
C TYR A 43 2.76 -10.02 -2.90
N LEU A 44 3.28 -8.83 -2.65
CA LEU A 44 4.41 -8.62 -1.74
C LEU A 44 4.03 -8.90 -0.28
N VAL A 45 2.80 -8.57 0.14
CA VAL A 45 2.28 -8.94 1.47
C VAL A 45 2.18 -10.46 1.60
N ARG A 46 1.61 -11.16 0.61
CA ARG A 46 1.56 -12.64 0.60
C ARG A 46 2.94 -13.29 0.63
N LYS A 47 3.96 -12.61 0.14
CA LYS A 47 5.37 -13.06 0.18
C LYS A 47 6.14 -12.57 1.41
N GLY A 48 5.51 -11.81 2.32
CA GLY A 48 6.18 -11.23 3.48
C GLY A 48 7.19 -10.13 3.14
N ALA A 49 7.24 -9.68 1.88
CA ALA A 49 8.15 -8.63 1.41
C ALA A 49 7.61 -7.21 1.67
N LEU A 50 6.32 -7.10 1.95
CA LEU A 50 5.67 -5.87 2.41
C LEU A 50 4.86 -6.21 3.68
N GLN A 51 4.89 -5.34 4.69
CA GLN A 51 3.96 -5.46 5.81
C GLN A 51 2.54 -5.11 5.35
N SER A 52 1.52 -5.83 5.84
CA SER A 52 0.14 -5.45 5.59
C SER A 52 -0.12 -4.04 6.14
N LYS A 53 -0.89 -3.21 5.42
CA LYS A 53 -1.28 -1.88 5.94
C LYS A 53 -2.05 -1.98 7.28
N GLN A 54 -2.71 -3.11 7.54
CA GLN A 54 -3.31 -3.40 8.87
C GLN A 54 -2.25 -3.65 9.94
N ASP A 55 -1.14 -4.32 9.60
CA ASP A 55 0.00 -4.50 10.51
C ASP A 55 0.73 -3.18 10.77
N THR A 56 0.80 -2.27 9.79
CA THR A 56 1.37 -0.93 9.99
C THR A 56 0.56 -0.10 10.98
N MET A 57 -0.78 -0.19 10.97
CA MET A 57 -1.63 0.44 11.99
C MET A 57 -1.47 -0.20 13.37
N ASN A 58 -1.30 -1.53 13.43
CA ASN A 58 -1.03 -2.21 14.71
C ASN A 58 0.33 -1.82 15.28
N HIS A 59 1.40 -1.80 14.48
CA HIS A 59 2.72 -1.34 14.92
C HIS A 59 2.75 0.16 15.28
N PHE A 60 2.03 1.01 14.54
CA PHE A 60 1.88 2.42 14.86
C PHE A 60 1.10 2.62 16.18
N ALA A 61 0.00 1.90 16.39
CA ALA A 61 -0.77 1.92 17.62
C ALA A 61 0.03 1.38 18.83
N GLN A 62 0.91 0.40 18.60
CA GLN A 62 1.78 -0.16 19.61
C GLN A 62 2.91 0.81 20.01
N SER A 63 3.48 1.54 19.05
CA SER A 63 4.41 2.65 19.31
C SER A 63 3.74 3.81 20.06
N LEU A 64 2.49 4.17 19.74
CA LEU A 64 1.70 5.15 20.49
C LEU A 64 1.48 4.74 21.95
N LYS A 65 1.26 3.44 22.22
CA LYS A 65 1.19 2.89 23.58
C LYS A 65 2.51 3.00 24.34
N GLU A 66 3.65 2.81 23.66
CA GLU A 66 4.97 2.93 24.28
C GLU A 66 5.32 4.37 24.67
N PHE A 67 4.76 5.38 24.00
CA PHE A 67 4.97 6.80 24.33
C PHE A 67 3.84 7.44 25.16
N ASP A 68 2.82 6.69 25.57
CA ASP A 68 1.67 7.20 26.34
C ASP A 68 2.11 7.85 27.68
N GLN A 69 3.18 7.35 28.28
CA GLN A 69 3.77 7.94 29.50
C GLN A 69 4.50 9.27 29.24
N LEU A 70 5.04 9.47 28.03
CA LEU A 70 5.77 10.69 27.65
C LEU A 70 4.79 11.81 27.28
N TYR A 71 3.70 11.49 26.57
CA TYR A 71 2.63 12.45 26.24
C TYR A 71 1.86 12.92 27.48
N LYS A 72 1.62 12.06 28.47
CA LYS A 72 0.98 12.45 29.74
C LYS A 72 1.82 13.42 30.58
N LYS A 73 3.14 13.46 30.40
CA LYS A 73 4.04 14.40 31.10
C LYS A 73 4.14 15.77 30.42
N LEU A 74 3.84 15.85 29.13
CA LEU A 74 3.83 17.10 28.34
C LEU A 74 2.47 17.79 28.29
N ALA A 75 1.40 17.11 28.72
CA ALA A 75 0.04 17.64 28.82
C ALA A 75 -0.28 18.27 30.18
N LYS A 76 0.73 18.56 31.01
CA LYS A 76 0.62 19.33 32.26
C LYS A 76 1.45 20.60 32.20
#